data_AF-C4FLG2-F1
#
_entry.id   AF-C4FLG2-F1
#
_cell.length_a   1.000
_cell.length_b   1.000
_cell.length_c   1.000
_cell.angle_alpha   90.00
_cell.angle_beta   90.00
_cell.angle_gamma   90.00
#
_symmetry.space_group_name_H-M   'P 1'
#
loop_
_entity.id
_entity.type
_entity.pdbx_description
1 polymer ?
#
loop_
_entity_poly.entity_id
_entity_poly.type
_entity_poly.pdbx_seq_one_letter_code
_entity_poly.pdbx_strand_id
1 'polypeptide(L)'
;MNWTIIYSKIADDITDSYIDFIRKNHNNIKNAFSFIDDVLSFIERQISYNPFSGFNFSENEYVITIELPESISLLQKFIKIQVHYSVNIDNKTIEILFYRFL
;
A
#
# COMPACT_ATOMS: atom_id res chain seq x y z
N MET A 1 -4.93 -3.86 18.95
CA MET A 1 -5.42 -5.13 18.37
C MET A 1 -4.49 -5.47 17.22
N ASN A 2 -4.00 -6.70 17.11
CA ASN A 2 -3.11 -7.09 16.02
C ASN A 2 -3.96 -7.61 14.86
N TRP A 3 -3.98 -6.88 13.75
CA TRP A 3 -4.61 -7.29 12.50
C TRP A 3 -3.58 -8.03 11.64
N THR A 4 -4.01 -9.11 10.99
CA THR A 4 -3.19 -9.78 9.98
C THR A 4 -3.40 -9.09 8.63
N ILE A 5 -2.31 -8.63 8.00
CA ILE A 5 -2.37 -8.10 6.64
C ILE A 5 -2.08 -9.24 5.65
N ILE A 6 -2.89 -9.34 4.60
CA ILE A 6 -2.61 -10.19 3.44
C ILE A 6 -2.76 -9.34 2.16
N TYR A 7 -2.17 -9.83 1.07
CA TYR A 7 -2.22 -9.17 -0.23
C TYR A 7 -2.99 -10.05 -1.21
N SER A 8 -3.87 -9.42 -1.98
CA SER A 8 -4.48 -10.09 -3.13
C SER A 8 -3.45 -10.26 -4.24
N LYS A 9 -3.70 -11.20 -5.15
CA LYS A 9 -2.85 -11.40 -6.33
C LYS A 9 -2.70 -10.13 -7.17
N ILE A 10 -3.74 -9.29 -7.25
CA ILE A 10 -3.69 -8.02 -8.00
C ILE A 10 -2.71 -7.06 -7.34
N ALA A 11 -2.69 -6.98 -6.01
CA ALA A 11 -1.74 -6.15 -5.29
C ALA A 11 -0.29 -6.63 -5.47
N ASP A 12 -0.07 -7.96 -5.51
CA ASP A 12 1.25 -8.53 -5.82
C ASP A 12 1.71 -8.16 -7.25
N ASP A 13 0.84 -8.33 -8.25
CA ASP A 13 1.15 -7.98 -9.66
C ASP A 13 1.48 -6.48 -9.83
N ILE A 14 0.82 -5.62 -9.04
CA ILE A 14 1.10 -4.17 -8.98
C ILE A 14 2.47 -3.89 -8.35
N THR A 15 2.80 -4.61 -7.28
CA THR A 15 4.10 -4.52 -6.60
C THR A 15 5.22 -4.78 -7.60
N ASP A 16 5.15 -5.89 -8.32
CA ASP A 16 6.13 -6.27 -9.34
C ASP A 16 6.22 -5.24 -10.46
N SER A 17 5.07 -4.73 -10.92
CA SER A 17 5.00 -3.70 -11.96
C SER A 17 5.70 -2.39 -11.55
N TYR A 18 5.51 -1.94 -10.31
CA TYR A 18 6.17 -0.73 -9.81
C TYR A 18 7.66 -0.93 -9.59
N ILE A 19 8.07 -2.09 -9.07
CA ILE A 19 9.49 -2.45 -8.94
C ILE A 19 10.17 -2.36 -10.31
N ASP A 20 9.57 -2.96 -11.34
CA ASP A 20 10.09 -2.91 -12.71
C ASP A 20 10.13 -1.50 -13.29
N PHE A 21 9.09 -0.70 -13.06
CA PHE A 21 9.06 0.70 -13.47
C PHE A 21 10.20 1.50 -12.84
N ILE A 22 10.40 1.38 -11.53
CA ILE A 22 11.46 2.10 -10.80
C ILE A 22 12.82 1.65 -11.29
N ARG A 23 13.03 0.35 -11.49
CA ARG A 23 14.30 -0.21 -12.01
C ARG A 23 14.64 0.30 -13.40
N LYS A 24 13.65 0.46 -14.29
CA LYS A 24 13.85 0.97 -15.65
C LYS A 24 14.16 2.47 -15.69
N ASN A 25 13.55 3.25 -14.80
CA ASN A 25 13.68 4.70 -14.80
C ASN A 25 14.79 5.24 -13.88
N HIS A 26 15.28 4.43 -12.94
CA HIS A 26 16.29 4.83 -11.98
C HIS A 26 17.47 3.85 -11.98
N ASN A 27 18.66 4.35 -12.37
CA ASN A 27 19.93 3.61 -12.47
C ASN A 27 20.48 3.04 -11.14
N ASN A 28 19.70 3.04 -10.05
CA ASN A 28 20.11 2.52 -8.75
C ASN A 28 19.12 1.45 -8.23
N ILE A 29 19.32 0.22 -8.69
CA ILE A 29 18.43 -0.96 -8.51
C ILE A 29 18.22 -1.35 -7.04
N LYS A 30 19.22 -1.12 -6.16
CA LYS A 30 19.11 -1.46 -4.72
C LYS A 30 18.01 -0.67 -4.00
N ASN A 31 17.56 0.46 -4.57
CA ASN A 31 16.54 1.32 -3.97
C ASN A 31 15.11 0.92 -4.34
N ALA A 32 14.86 0.17 -5.43
CA ALA A 32 13.49 -0.08 -5.89
C ALA A 32 12.71 -1.00 -4.94
N PHE A 33 13.32 -2.11 -4.54
CA PHE A 33 12.73 -3.03 -3.56
C PHE A 33 12.61 -2.37 -2.18
N SER A 34 13.66 -1.70 -1.70
CA SER A 34 13.64 -1.00 -0.42
C SER A 34 12.54 0.06 -0.37
N PHE A 35 12.38 0.85 -1.43
CA PHE A 35 11.33 1.86 -1.52
C PHE A 35 9.93 1.25 -1.45
N ILE A 36 9.67 0.18 -2.22
CA ILE A 36 8.36 -0.46 -2.22
C ILE A 36 8.08 -1.12 -0.86
N ASP A 37 9.08 -1.75 -0.24
CA ASP A 37 8.97 -2.33 1.10
C ASP A 37 8.66 -1.26 2.17
N ASP A 38 9.32 -0.10 2.10
CA ASP A 38 9.04 1.05 2.97
C ASP A 38 7.60 1.58 2.79
N VAL A 39 7.13 1.66 1.54
CA VAL A 39 5.76 2.09 1.19
C VAL A 39 4.74 1.10 1.75
N LEU A 40 4.91 -0.21 1.50
CA LEU A 40 3.99 -1.25 1.96
C LEU A 40 3.97 -1.30 3.49
N SER A 41 5.13 -1.32 4.14
CA SER A 41 5.26 -1.24 5.60
C SER A 41 4.59 0.00 6.19
N PHE A 42 4.58 1.11 5.46
CA PHE A 42 3.86 2.32 5.88
C PHE A 42 2.34 2.17 5.73
N ILE A 43 1.86 1.65 4.59
CA ILE A 43 0.44 1.34 4.37
C ILE A 43 -0.09 0.41 5.47
N GLU A 44 0.62 -0.69 5.73
CA GLU A 44 0.26 -1.68 6.74
C GLU A 44 0.08 -1.04 8.10
N ARG A 45 1.01 -0.19 8.53
CA ARG A 45 0.93 0.53 9.81
C ARG A 45 -0.27 1.47 9.87
N GLN A 46 -0.55 2.22 8.80
CA GLN A 46 -1.68 3.15 8.78
C GLN A 46 -3.02 2.41 8.86
N ILE A 47 -3.20 1.37 8.05
CA ILE A 47 -4.47 0.65 7.97
C ILE A 47 -4.66 -0.23 9.22
N SER A 48 -3.61 -0.89 9.71
CA SER A 48 -3.72 -1.71 10.93
C SER A 48 -4.02 -0.88 12.19
N TYR A 49 -3.55 0.37 12.25
CA TYR A 49 -3.83 1.28 13.36
C TYR A 49 -5.33 1.66 13.42
N ASN A 50 -5.93 1.96 12.27
CA ASN A 50 -7.36 2.24 12.18
C ASN A 50 -7.95 1.65 10.87
N PRO A 51 -8.40 0.38 10.90
CA PRO A 51 -8.88 -0.32 9.70
C PRO A 51 -10.11 0.31 9.07
N PHE A 52 -10.90 1.08 9.84
CA PHE A 52 -12.14 1.69 9.36
C PHE A 52 -11.95 3.18 9.03
N SER A 53 -10.72 3.64 8.85
CA SER A 53 -10.40 5.05 8.54
C SER A 53 -10.69 5.46 7.10
N GLY A 54 -10.77 4.50 6.17
CA GLY A 54 -11.10 4.76 4.78
C GLY A 54 -12.58 5.08 4.53
N PHE A 55 -12.86 5.62 3.34
CA PHE A 55 -14.22 5.72 2.81
C PHE A 55 -14.77 4.31 2.54
N ASN A 56 -15.96 4.01 3.08
CA ASN A 56 -16.63 2.73 2.85
C ASN A 56 -17.15 2.67 1.40
N PHE A 57 -16.52 1.82 0.59
CA PHE A 57 -16.85 1.63 -0.82
C PHE A 57 -17.98 0.62 -1.00
N SER A 58 -17.93 -0.50 -0.28
CA SER A 58 -18.96 -1.54 -0.24
C SER A 58 -18.89 -2.32 1.08
N GLU A 59 -19.72 -3.36 1.22
CA GLU A 59 -19.72 -4.20 2.42
C GLU A 59 -18.30 -4.68 2.75
N ASN A 60 -17.78 -4.22 3.90
CA ASN A 60 -16.45 -4.52 4.40
C ASN A 60 -15.27 -4.07 3.51
N GLU A 61 -15.48 -3.22 2.49
CA GLU A 61 -14.43 -2.69 1.63
C GLU A 61 -14.26 -1.17 1.80
N TYR A 62 -13.01 -0.73 1.85
CA TYR A 62 -12.63 0.62 2.21
C TYR A 62 -11.54 1.16 1.28
N VAL A 63 -11.65 2.43 0.95
CA VAL A 63 -10.66 3.16 0.16
C VAL A 63 -10.08 4.30 0.98
N ILE A 64 -8.76 4.36 1.08
CA ILE A 64 -8.06 5.44 1.76
C ILE A 64 -6.99 6.04 0.85
N THR A 65 -6.81 7.36 0.94
CA THR A 65 -5.66 8.05 0.35
C THR A 65 -4.72 8.43 1.48
N ILE A 66 -3.48 7.95 1.41
CA ILE A 66 -2.44 8.16 2.42
C ILE A 66 -1.38 9.09 1.82
N GLU A 67 -0.99 10.12 2.57
CA GLU A 67 0.16 10.95 2.22
C GLU A 67 1.46 10.25 2.64
N LEU A 68 2.39 10.09 1.70
CA LEU A 68 3.67 9.45 1.96
C LEU A 68 4.65 10.47 2.57
N PRO A 69 5.38 10.11 3.63
CA PRO A 69 6.37 11.00 4.21
C PRO A 69 7.53 11.23 3.24
N GLU A 70 8.20 12.39 3.36
CA GLU A 70 9.34 12.75 2.51
C GLU A 70 10.49 11.74 2.55
N SER A 71 10.64 11.02 3.66
CA SER A 71 11.65 9.97 3.82
C SER A 71 11.39 8.73 2.94
N ILE A 72 10.12 8.51 2.55
CA ILE A 72 9.72 7.41 1.68
C ILE A 72 9.56 7.93 0.25
N SER A 73 9.21 9.19 0.03
CA SER A 73 8.93 9.70 -1.31
C SER A 73 10.16 9.70 -2.22
N LEU A 74 10.02 9.08 -3.38
CA LEU A 74 11.06 9.11 -4.41
C LEU A 74 10.99 10.45 -5.15
N LEU A 75 11.95 11.34 -4.91
CA LEU A 75 12.16 12.58 -5.69
C LEU A 75 10.90 13.46 -5.80
N GLN A 76 10.08 13.55 -4.74
CA GLN A 76 8.84 14.34 -4.69
C GLN A 76 7.75 13.94 -5.72
N LYS A 77 7.91 12.83 -6.45
CA LYS A 77 6.94 12.42 -7.49
C LYS A 77 5.78 11.59 -6.95
N PHE A 78 6.03 10.81 -5.91
CA PHE A 78 5.02 9.95 -5.27
C PHE A 78 4.67 10.53 -3.90
N ILE A 79 3.69 11.41 -3.87
CA ILE A 79 3.29 12.15 -2.67
C ILE A 79 2.15 11.43 -1.97
N LYS A 80 1.28 10.76 -2.74
CA LYS A 80 0.08 10.10 -2.22
C LYS A 80 -0.03 8.69 -2.78
N ILE A 81 -0.65 7.82 -1.99
CA ILE A 81 -1.02 6.47 -2.41
C ILE A 81 -2.49 6.23 -2.05
N GLN A 82 -3.24 5.75 -3.03
CA GLN A 82 -4.60 5.29 -2.81
C GLN A 82 -4.58 3.78 -2.62
N VAL A 83 -5.18 3.30 -1.54
CA VAL A 83 -5.25 1.89 -1.18
C VAL A 83 -6.71 1.47 -1.07
N HIS A 84 -7.05 0.38 -1.75
CA HIS A 84 -8.34 -0.30 -1.63
C HIS A 84 -8.12 -1.61 -0.88
N TYR A 85 -8.87 -1.83 0.18
CA TYR A 85 -8.69 -2.97 1.06
C TYR A 85 -10.02 -3.45 1.64
N SER A 86 -10.09 -4.73 2.00
CA SER A 86 -11.22 -5.32 2.72
C SER A 86 -10.87 -5.60 4.17
N VAL A 87 -11.86 -5.57 5.05
CA VAL A 87 -11.70 -5.85 6.49
C VAL A 87 -12.61 -7.01 6.88
N ASN A 88 -12.02 -8.14 7.23
CA ASN A 88 -12.73 -9.26 7.83
C ASN A 88 -12.60 -9.19 9.36
N ILE A 89 -13.68 -8.81 10.04
CA ILE A 89 -13.72 -8.61 11.49
C ILE A 89 -13.59 -9.94 12.23
N ASP A 90 -14.25 -10.99 11.74
CA ASP A 90 -14.30 -12.31 12.39
C ASP A 90 -12.91 -12.92 12.52
N ASN A 91 -12.13 -12.85 11.43
CA ASN A 91 -10.77 -13.38 11.36
C ASN A 91 -9.68 -12.34 11.60
N LYS A 92 -10.05 -11.10 11.97
CA LYS A 92 -9.13 -9.96 12.19
C LYS A 92 -8.10 -9.81 11.06
N THR A 93 -8.57 -9.96 9.83
CA THR A 93 -7.73 -9.92 8.63
C THR A 93 -8.08 -8.70 7.80
N ILE A 94 -7.05 -8.05 7.26
CA ILE A 94 -7.17 -6.97 6.29
C ILE A 94 -6.51 -7.45 5.02
N GLU A 95 -7.25 -7.44 3.92
CA GLU A 95 -6.70 -7.80 2.61
C GLU A 95 -6.50 -6.54 1.78
N ILE A 96 -5.28 -6.29 1.34
CA ILE A 96 -4.98 -5.24 0.37
C ILE A 96 -5.37 -5.75 -1.02
N LEU A 97 -6.46 -5.21 -1.55
CA LEU A 97 -7.02 -5.61 -2.85
C LEU A 97 -6.28 -4.92 -4.00
N PHE A 98 -5.95 -3.64 -3.83
CA PHE A 98 -5.36 -2.82 -4.87
C PHE A 98 -4.71 -1.59 -4.27
N TYR A 99 -3.63 -1.09 -4.87
CA TYR A 99 -3.12 0.24 -4.54
C TYR A 99 -2.49 0.92 -5.78
N ARG A 100 -2.44 2.25 -5.76
CA ARG A 100 -1.77 3.04 -6.80
C ARG A 100 -1.21 4.33 -6.24
N PHE A 101 -0.05 4.74 -6.75
CA PHE A 101 0.48 6.08 -6.47
C PHE A 101 -0.34 7.15 -7.21
N LEU A 102 -0.46 8.33 -6.59
CA LEU A 102 -1.15 9.53 -7.09
C LEU A 102 -0.19 10.71 -7.20
#